data_AF-A0A2Z3GSF3-F1
#
_entry.id   AF-A0A2Z3GSF3-F1
#
_cell.length_a   1.000
_cell.length_b   1.000
_cell.length_c   1.000
_cell.angle_alpha   90.00
_cell.angle_beta   90.00
_cell.angle_gamma   90.00
#
_symmetry.space_group_name_H-M   'P 1'
#
loop_
_entity.id
_entity.type
_entity.pdbx_description
1 polymer ?
#
loop_
_entity_poly.entity_id
_entity_poly.type
_entity_poly.pdbx_seq_one_letter_code
_entity_poly.pdbx_strand_id
1 'polypeptide(L)' 'MRLLLLPSYSPNLNLIERLWGFAKRRSVYGWYHPDFASFRTAIEATLAGIPTTHATP' A
#
# COMPACT_ATOMS: atom_id res chain seq x y z
N MET A 1 -11.26 13.58 15.04
CA MET A 1 -10.25 13.42 13.96
C MET A 1 -9.34 14.65 13.95
N ARG A 2 -8.01 14.47 13.88
CA ARG A 2 -7.05 15.57 13.66
C ARG A 2 -6.56 15.52 12.22
N LEU A 3 -6.78 16.58 11.46
CA LEU A 3 -6.17 16.79 10.15
C LEU A 3 -4.72 17.21 10.37
N LEU A 4 -3.77 16.38 9.92
CA LEU A 4 -2.35 16.68 9.98
C LEU A 4 -1.98 17.46 8.71
N LEU A 5 -1.63 18.74 8.85
CA LEU A 5 -1.15 19.55 7.73
C LEU A 5 0.29 19.12 7.42
N LEU A 6 0.47 18.35 6.35
CA LEU A 6 1.79 18.00 5.85
C LEU A 6 2.31 19.17 5.01
N PRO A 7 3.50 19.72 5.30
CA PRO A 7 4.10 20.72 4.42
C PRO A 7 4.34 20.10 3.04
N SER A 8 4.12 20.89 2.00
CA SER A 8 4.34 20.49 0.60
C SER A 8 5.73 19.86 0.46
N TYR A 9 5.81 18.66 -0.12
CA TYR A 9 7.04 17.89 -0.32
C TYR A 9 7.71 17.29 0.93
N SER A 10 6.96 16.63 1.82
CA SER A 10 7.54 15.70 2.81
C SER A 10 7.39 14.22 2.38
N PRO A 11 8.19 13.72 1.41
CA PRO A 11 8.11 12.33 0.95
C PRO A 11 8.41 11.31 2.07
N ASN A 12 9.09 11.73 3.14
CA ASN A 12 9.34 10.89 4.33
C ASN A 12 8.16 10.83 5.32
N LEU A 13 7.25 11.82 5.33
CA LEU A 13 6.07 11.80 6.20
C LEU A 13 4.81 11.25 5.50
N ASN A 14 4.87 11.04 4.18
CA ASN A 14 3.74 10.50 3.43
C ASN A 14 3.67 8.97 3.58
N LEU A 15 3.15 8.52 4.73
CA LEU A 15 2.92 7.11 5.06
C LEU A 15 2.14 6.37 3.95
N ILE A 16 1.23 7.07 3.27
CA ILE A 16 0.45 6.52 2.16
C ILE A 16 1.32 6.20 0.93
N GLU A 17 2.34 7.01 0.63
CA GLU A 17 3.23 6.77 -0.50
C GLU A 17 4.16 5.59 -0.23
N ARG A 18 4.62 5.43 1.01
CA ARG A 18 5.38 4.26 1.46
C ARG A 18 4.53 2.98 1.36
N LEU A 19 3.28 3.04 1.82
CA LEU A 19 2.32 1.95 1.71
C LEU A 19 2.05 1.60 0.24
N TRP A 20 1.87 2.61 -0.61
CA TRP A 20 1.64 2.43 -2.05
C TRP A 20 2.86 1.83 -2.76
N GLY A 21 4.08 2.25 -2.39
CA GLY A 21 5.32 1.66 -2.87
C GLY A 21 5.44 0.18 -2.52
N PHE A 22 5.08 -0.21 -1.30
CA PHE A 22 5.03 -1.60 -0.85
C PHE A 22 3.96 -2.41 -1.60
N ALA A 23 2.73 -1.89 -1.65
CA ALA A 23 1.62 -2.54 -2.35
C ALA A 23 1.93 -2.75 -3.84
N LYS A 24 2.53 -1.74 -4.50
CA LYS A 24 2.99 -1.87 -5.89
C LYS A 24 4.02 -2.97 -6.03
N ARG A 25 5.06 -3.02 -5.20
CA ARG A 25 6.10 -4.06 -5.27
C ARG A 25 5.54 -5.48 -5.06
N ARG A 26 4.49 -5.63 -4.25
CA ARG A 26 3.96 -6.95 -3.88
C ARG A 26 2.82 -7.45 -4.77
N SER A 27 1.86 -6.59 -5.11
CA SER A 27 0.65 -6.95 -5.87
C SER A 27 0.70 -6.60 -7.35
N VAL A 28 1.49 -5.59 -7.73
CA VAL A 28 1.42 -4.98 -9.07
C VAL A 28 2.68 -5.26 -9.87
N TYR A 29 3.83 -5.32 -9.22
CA TYR A 29 5.10 -5.56 -9.87
C TYR A 29 5.23 -7.05 -10.24
N GLY A 30 5.21 -7.34 -11.54
CA GLY A 30 5.38 -8.70 -12.07
C GLY A 30 4.09 -9.49 -12.32
N TRP A 31 2.91 -8.90 -12.08
CA TRP A 31 1.61 -9.55 -12.30
C TRP A 31 0.75 -8.71 -13.23
N TYR A 32 0.33 -9.31 -14.35
CA TYR A 32 -0.64 -8.69 -15.25
C TYR A 32 -2.05 -8.96 -14.73
N HIS A 33 -2.77 -7.89 -14.40
CA HIS A 33 -4.16 -7.95 -13.97
C HIS A 33 -5.05 -7.61 -15.17
N PRO A 34 -5.79 -8.58 -15.74
CA PRO A 34 -6.62 -8.35 -16.93
C PRO A 34 -7.83 -7.47 -16.64
N ASP A 35 -8.32 -7.47 -15.40
CA ASP A 35 -9.52 -6.76 -14.99
C ASP A 35 -9.27 -5.88 -13.77
N PHE A 36 -10.01 -4.78 -13.67
CA PHE A 36 -9.95 -3.91 -12.52
C PHE A 36 -10.35 -4.64 -11.22
N ALA A 37 -11.26 -5.61 -11.31
CA ALA A 37 -11.64 -6.46 -10.19
C ALA A 37 -10.44 -7.26 -9.66
N SER A 38 -9.66 -7.90 -10.55
CA SER A 38 -8.49 -8.70 -10.13
C SER A 38 -7.40 -7.80 -9.54
N PHE A 39 -7.20 -6.61 -10.11
CA PHE A 39 -6.29 -5.60 -9.58
C PHE A 39 -6.68 -5.17 -8.17
N ARG A 40 -7.96 -4.85 -7.95
CA ARG A 40 -8.48 -4.45 -6.64
C ARG A 40 -8.29 -5.57 -5.62
N THR A 41 -8.70 -6.80 -5.95
CA THR A 41 -8.56 -7.95 -5.05
C THR A 41 -7.10 -8.22 -4.68
N ALA A 42 -6.16 -8.07 -5.62
CA ALA A 42 -4.73 -8.23 -5.35
C ALA A 42 -4.19 -7.16 -4.39
N ILE A 43 -4.68 -5.92 -4.48
CA ILE A 43 -4.31 -4.85 -3.54
C ILE A 43 -4.91 -5.13 -2.15
N GLU A 44 -6.19 -5.48 -2.09
CA GLU A 44 -6.89 -5.81 -0.83
C GLU A 44 -6.24 -7.00 -0.11
N ALA A 45 -5.87 -8.05 -0.84
CA ALA A 45 -5.17 -9.21 -0.29
C ALA A 45 -3.80 -8.83 0.30
N THR A 46 -3.04 -7.97 -0.38
CA THR A 46 -1.75 -7.49 0.16
C THR A 46 -1.94 -6.62 1.39
N LEU A 47 -2.92 -5.71 1.40
CA LEU A 47 -3.26 -4.88 2.57
C LEU A 47 -3.68 -5.73 3.77
N ALA A 48 -4.50 -6.76 3.55
CA ALA A 48 -4.94 -7.71 4.58
C ALA A 48 -3.78 -8.52 5.18
N GLY A 49 -2.71 -8.77 4.41
CA GLY A 49 -1.51 -9.48 4.87
C GLY A 49 -0.47 -8.61 5.61
N ILE A 50 -0.62 -7.27 5.57
CA ILE A 50 0.28 -6.33 6.28
C ILE A 50 0.29 -6.56 7.80
N PRO A 51 -0.87 -6.65 8.50
CA PRO A 51 -0.88 -6.82 9.95
C PRO A 51 -0.40 -8.20 10.42
N THR A 52 -0.47 -9.24 9.57
CA THR A 52 -0.20 -10.63 9.99
C THR A 52 1.23 -11.10 9.73
N THR A 53 1.97 -10.48 8.81
CA THR A 53 3.30 -10.97 8.36
C THR A 53 4.48 -10.20 8.96
N HIS A 54 4.30 -8.95 9.39
CA HIS A 54 5.39 -8.11 9.91
C HIS A 54 5.25 -7.72 11.39
N ALA A 55 4.31 -8.36 12.10
CA ALA A 55 4.28 -8.37 13.55
C ALA A 55 5.14 -9.54 14.05
N THR A 56 6.45 -9.38 14.08
CA THR A 56 7.28 -10.25 14.93
C THR A 56 7.23 -9.71 16.38
N PRO A 57 7.28 -10.61 17.38
CA PRO A 57 7.25 -10.28 18.81
C PRO A 57 8.46 -9.45 19.27
#